data_AF-A0A9D2SVK2-F1
#
_entry.id   AF-A0A9D2SVK2-F1
#
_cell.length_a   1.000
_cell.length_b   1.000
_cell.length_c   1.000
_cell.angle_alpha   90.00
_cell.angle_beta   90.00
_cell.angle_gamma   90.00
#
_symmetry.space_group_name_H-M   'P 1'
#
loop_
_entity.id
_entity.type
_entity.pdbx_description
1 polymer ?
#
loop_
_entity_poly.entity_id
_entity_poly.type
_entity_poly.pdbx_seq_one_letter_code
_entity_poly.pdbx_strand_id
1 'polypeptide(L)'
;MKNSYKSDYVDYSPFWQLLERKRITQYQLINQFNVNSRTLTKLRKGGNLNIYTISDLCLILNCRIEDIVRIPEQHKNVKSNKSEQ
;
A
#
# COMPACT_ATOMS: atom_id res chain seq x y z
N MET A 1 -9.73 -16.58 6.98
CA MET A 1 -9.66 -15.67 5.81
C MET A 1 -8.79 -14.47 6.18
N LYS A 2 -7.59 -14.31 5.59
CA LYS A 2 -6.94 -13.02 5.24
C LYS A 2 -5.44 -13.22 4.99
N ASN A 3 -5.07 -13.24 3.71
CA ASN A 3 -3.76 -12.82 3.21
C ASN A 3 -3.91 -12.18 1.81
N SER A 4 -5.07 -11.60 1.49
CA SER A 4 -5.43 -11.19 0.12
C SER A 4 -4.71 -9.93 -0.37
N TYR A 5 -4.15 -9.12 0.53
CA TYR A 5 -3.55 -7.80 0.22
C TYR A 5 -2.02 -7.77 0.35
N LYS A 6 -1.42 -8.93 0.61
CA LYS A 6 0.03 -9.11 0.69
C LYS A 6 0.48 -9.89 -0.56
N SER A 7 1.29 -9.25 -1.38
CA SER A 7 2.04 -9.87 -2.47
C SER A 7 3.49 -10.06 -2.02
N ASP A 8 4.24 -10.92 -2.70
CA ASP A 8 5.67 -11.14 -2.41
C ASP A 8 6.49 -9.85 -2.56
N TYR A 9 6.03 -8.94 -3.43
CA TYR A 9 6.71 -7.71 -3.81
C TYR A 9 6.15 -6.43 -3.16
N VAL A 10 4.87 -6.44 -2.77
CA VAL A 10 4.16 -5.25 -2.28
C VAL A 10 3.20 -5.62 -1.16
N ASP A 11 3.28 -4.89 -0.05
CA ASP A 11 2.40 -5.05 1.11
C ASP A 11 1.59 -3.77 1.36
N TYR A 12 0.26 -3.87 1.23
CA TYR A 12 -0.67 -2.79 1.55
C TYR A 12 -1.26 -2.91 2.96
N SER A 13 -0.71 -3.75 3.84
CA SER A 13 -1.13 -3.80 5.24
C SER A 13 -1.11 -2.44 5.96
N PRO A 14 -0.15 -1.52 5.70
CA PRO A 14 -0.15 -0.20 6.34
C PRO A 14 -1.40 0.61 6.00
N PHE A 15 -1.85 0.57 4.74
CA PHE A 15 -3.06 1.28 4.30
C PHE A 15 -4.28 0.87 5.12
N TRP A 16 -4.49 -0.43 5.33
CA TRP A 16 -5.65 -0.91 6.09
C TRP A 16 -5.56 -0.55 7.57
N GLN A 17 -4.35 -0.57 8.15
CA GLN A 17 -4.11 -0.11 9.52
C GLN A 17 -4.35 1.40 9.67
N LEU A 18 -3.98 2.20 8.66
CA LEU A 18 -4.25 3.63 8.62
C LEU A 18 -5.76 3.92 8.64
N LEU A 19 -6.55 3.19 7.82
CA LEU A 19 -8.00 3.35 7.81
C LEU A 19 -8.63 3.02 9.17
N GLU A 20 -8.17 1.94 9.81
CA GLU A 20 -8.63 1.55 11.14
C GLU A 20 -8.29 2.62 12.19
N ARG A 21 -7.03 3.09 12.20
CA ARG A 21 -6.57 4.19 13.07
C ARG A 21 -7.38 5.47 12.87
N LYS A 22 -7.69 5.84 11.63
CA LYS A 22 -8.45 7.04 11.29
C LYS A 22 -9.98 6.84 11.33
N ARG A 23 -10.45 5.63 11.66
CA ARG A 23 -11.87 5.23 11.63
C ARG A 23 -12.55 5.54 10.29
N ILE A 24 -11.81 5.39 9.19
CA ILE A 24 -12.31 5.59 7.83
C ILE A 24 -12.81 4.26 7.28
N THR A 25 -14.08 4.24 6.89
CA THR A 25 -14.66 3.07 6.22
C THR A 25 -14.39 3.08 4.73
N GLN A 26 -14.48 1.92 4.10
CA GLN A 26 -14.35 1.81 2.64
C GLN A 26 -15.46 2.54 1.89
N TYR A 27 -16.65 2.62 2.48
CA TYR A 27 -17.74 3.43 1.94
C TYR A 27 -17.35 4.91 1.87
N GLN A 28 -16.70 5.43 2.92
CA GLN A 28 -16.21 6.81 2.91
C GLN A 28 -15.11 7.02 1.88
N LEU A 29 -14.23 6.02 1.66
CA LEU A 29 -13.24 6.10 0.58
C LEU A 29 -13.88 6.35 -0.78
N ILE A 30 -14.95 5.62 -1.10
CA ILE A 30 -15.63 5.74 -2.40
C ILE A 30 -16.44 7.03 -2.47
N ASN A 31 -17.24 7.34 -1.44
CA ASN A 31 -18.27 8.37 -1.52
C ASN A 31 -17.84 9.75 -1.01
N GLN A 32 -16.84 9.83 -0.12
CA GLN A 32 -16.37 11.09 0.46
C GLN A 32 -15.00 11.49 -0.07
N PHE A 33 -14.11 10.51 -0.22
CA PHE A 33 -12.73 10.72 -0.69
C PHE A 33 -12.56 10.45 -2.19
N ASN A 34 -13.65 10.07 -2.89
CA ASN A 34 -13.70 9.83 -4.32
C ASN A 34 -12.64 8.82 -4.84
N VAL A 35 -12.25 7.86 -3.99
CA VAL A 35 -11.32 6.80 -4.35
C VAL A 35 -12.02 5.82 -5.27
N ASN A 36 -11.44 5.59 -6.45
CA ASN A 36 -11.98 4.68 -7.45
C ASN A 36 -12.11 3.24 -6.88
N SER A 37 -13.28 2.62 -7.06
CA SER A 37 -13.57 1.24 -6.64
C SER A 37 -12.57 0.21 -7.22
N ARG A 38 -12.05 0.46 -8.43
CA ARG A 38 -10.98 -0.34 -9.04
C ARG A 38 -9.67 -0.24 -8.26
N THR A 39 -9.30 0.93 -7.78
CA THR A 39 -8.13 1.14 -6.91
C THR A 39 -8.29 0.36 -5.61
N LEU A 40 -9.46 0.46 -4.96
CA LEU A 40 -9.74 -0.29 -3.74
C LEU A 40 -9.70 -1.81 -3.95
N THR A 41 -10.15 -2.29 -5.10
CA THR A 41 -10.07 -3.70 -5.50
C THR A 41 -8.62 -4.15 -5.66
N LYS A 42 -7.76 -3.32 -6.27
CA LYS A 42 -6.33 -3.61 -6.40
C LYS A 42 -5.63 -3.66 -5.05
N LEU A 43 -5.88 -2.68 -4.16
CA LEU A 43 -5.36 -2.68 -2.79
C LEU A 43 -5.74 -3.96 -2.04
N ARG A 44 -6.98 -4.42 -2.20
CA ARG A 44 -7.48 -5.66 -1.60
C ARG A 44 -6.78 -6.93 -2.09
N LYS A 45 -6.37 -6.94 -3.37
CA LYS A 45 -5.77 -8.09 -4.05
C LYS A 45 -4.24 -8.04 -4.08
N GLY A 46 -3.62 -7.04 -3.44
CA GLY A 46 -2.17 -6.84 -3.54
C GLY A 46 -1.71 -6.47 -4.95
N GLY A 47 -2.58 -5.88 -5.77
CA GLY A 47 -2.31 -5.57 -7.16
C GLY A 47 -1.45 -4.31 -7.36
N ASN A 48 -0.91 -4.16 -8.57
CA ASN A 48 -0.05 -3.03 -8.92
C ASN A 48 -0.83 -1.71 -9.02
N LEU A 49 -0.31 -0.70 -8.32
CA LEU A 49 -0.71 0.70 -8.42
C LEU A 49 0.46 1.52 -8.95
N ASN A 50 0.16 2.63 -9.63
CA ASN A 50 1.19 3.58 -10.02
C ASN A 50 1.50 4.52 -8.82
N ILE A 51 2.67 5.14 -8.86
CA ILE A 51 3.11 6.04 -7.79
C ILE A 51 2.19 7.25 -7.61
N TYR A 52 1.59 7.76 -8.70
CA TYR A 52 0.63 8.85 -8.66
C TYR A 52 -0.62 8.49 -7.84
N THR A 53 -1.15 7.28 -8.00
CA THR A 53 -2.30 6.80 -7.21
C THR A 53 -1.95 6.74 -5.73
N ILE A 54 -0.73 6.31 -5.40
CA ILE A 54 -0.25 6.27 -4.01
C ILE A 54 -0.09 7.69 -3.47
N SER A 55 0.45 8.61 -4.28
CA SER A 55 0.57 10.03 -3.94
C SER A 55 -0.80 10.67 -3.67
N ASP A 56 -1.79 10.42 -4.53
CA ASP A 56 -3.16 10.92 -4.35
C ASP A 56 -3.77 10.39 -3.05
N LEU A 57 -3.59 9.09 -2.75
CA LEU A 57 -4.01 8.52 -1.48
C LEU A 57 -3.34 9.20 -0.29
N CYS A 58 -2.04 9.50 -0.38
CA CYS A 58 -1.31 10.21 0.67
C CYS A 58 -1.88 11.61 0.91
N LEU A 59 -2.18 12.35 -0.16
CA LEU A 59 -2.74 13.70 -0.09
C LEU A 59 -4.16 13.68 0.51
N ILE A 60 -5.03 12.83 -0.03
CA ILE A 60 -6.44 12.74 0.40
C ILE A 60 -6.55 12.26 1.84
N LEU A 61 -5.70 11.30 2.23
CA LEU A 61 -5.70 10.76 3.59
C LEU A 61 -4.77 11.53 4.53
N ASN A 62 -4.05 12.57 4.07
CA ASN A 62 -3.04 13.30 4.82
C ASN A 62 -2.11 12.36 5.63
N CYS A 63 -1.31 11.58 4.92
CA CYS A 63 -0.39 10.59 5.49
C CYS A 63 0.89 10.45 4.65
N ARG A 64 1.85 9.67 5.13
CA ARG A 64 3.10 9.41 4.42
C ARG A 64 2.99 8.16 3.55
N ILE A 65 3.90 8.00 2.59
CA ILE A 65 3.88 6.86 1.66
C ILE A 65 3.94 5.51 2.38
N GLU A 66 4.69 5.42 3.48
CA GLU A 66 4.80 4.21 4.31
C GLU A 66 3.52 3.87 5.09
N ASP A 67 2.60 4.82 5.27
CA ASP A 67 1.26 4.55 5.81
C ASP A 67 0.36 3.90 4.75
N ILE A 68 0.76 3.90 3.47
CA ILE A 68 0.00 3.29 2.37
C ILE A 68 0.62 1.95 1.96
N VAL A 69 1.93 1.90 1.76
CA VAL A 69 2.61 0.75 1.16
C VAL A 69 3.93 0.44 1.82
N ARG A 70 4.26 -0.85 1.89
CA ARG A 70 5.55 -1.37 2.36
C ARG A 70 6.13 -2.33 1.33
N ILE A 71 7.45 -2.28 1.15
CA ILE A 71 8.20 -3.28 0.39
C ILE A 71 8.73 -4.32 1.38
N PRO A 72 8.32 -5.60 1.28
CA PRO A 72 8.81 -6.65 2.17
C PRO A 72 10.32 -6.89 1.98
N GLU A 73 11.06 -7.13 3.06
CA GLU A 73 12.53 -7.34 3.00
C GLU A 73 12.96 -8.67 2.34
N GLN A 74 12.02 -9.57 2.04
CA GLN A 74 12.26 -10.94 1.58
C GLN A 74 12.84 -11.07 0.15
N HIS A 75 13.17 -9.96 -0.51
CA HIS A 75 13.78 -9.90 -1.85
C HIS A 75 15.15 -9.17 -1.89
N LYS A 76 15.94 -9.24 -0.82
CA LYS A 76 17.36 -8.84 -0.88
C LYS A 76 18.16 -9.89 -1.68
N ASN A 77 18.11 -9.86 -3.01
CA ASN A 77 19.20 -10.39 -3.84
C ASN A 77 20.31 -9.34 -3.92
N VAL A 78 20.88 -9.02 -2.76
CA VAL A 78 22.12 -8.26 -2.69
C VAL A 78 23.20 -9.26 -3.05
N LYS A 79 23.64 -9.26 -4.31
CA LYS A 79 24.98 -9.77 -4.61
C LYS A 79 25.94 -8.92 -3.78
N SER A 80 26.38 -9.47 -2.65
CA SER A 80 27.56 -8.98 -1.95
C SER A 80 28.74 -9.11 -2.91
N ASN A 81 29.01 -8.06 -3.69
CA ASN A 81 30.32 -7.89 -4.29
C ASN A 81 31.27 -7.66 -3.11
N LYS A 82 31.95 -8.73 -2.68
CA LYS A 82 33.22 -8.60 -1.96
C LYS A 82 34.20 -7.93 -2.93
N SER A 83 34.39 -6.64 -2.77
CA SER A 83 35.58 -5.95 -3.21
C SER A 83 35.99 -5.02 -2.08
N GLU A 84 36.59 -5.63 -1.06
CA GLU A 84 37.50 -4.95 -0.14
C GLU A 84 38.78 -5.79 -0.12
N GLN A 85 39.88 -5.04 -0.18
CA GLN A 85 41.26 -5.46 -0.43
C GLN A 85 41.80 -6.41 0.63
#